data_AF-A0A9E1B9L9-F1
#
_entry.id   AF-A0A9E1B9L9-F1
#
_cell.length_a   1.000
_cell.length_b   1.000
_cell.length_c   1.000
_cell.angle_alpha   90.00
_cell.angle_beta   90.00
_cell.angle_gamma   90.00
#
_symmetry.space_group_name_H-M   'P 1'
#
loop_
_entity.id
_entity.type
_entity.pdbx_description
1 polymer ?
#
loop_
_entity_poly.entity_id
_entity_poly.type
_entity_poly.pdbx_seq_one_letter_code
_entity_poly.pdbx_strand_id
1 'polypeptide(L)'
;SLVELGRSRGENVFLGNVLQSDTLENACLNDAAAVIITVSNEQRVELIAQKIKDYGANIQTIIKANGEGNKDIFGELGANFHLISEERVMAKTLVHEALQCKIDHDVRA
;
A
#
# COMPACT_ATOMS: atom_id res chain seq x y z
N SER A 1 12.17 5.87 -19.13
CA SER A 1 12.07 5.62 -17.67
C SER A 1 10.70 5.01 -17.35
N LEU A 2 10.48 4.43 -16.15
CA LEU A 2 9.15 3.94 -15.74
C LEU A 2 8.09 5.06 -15.77
N VAL A 3 8.51 6.29 -15.47
CA VAL A 3 7.65 7.50 -15.54
C VAL A 3 7.20 7.79 -16.97
N GLU A 4 8.13 7.75 -17.93
CA GLU A 4 7.78 7.95 -19.36
C GLU A 4 6.87 6.85 -19.88
N LEU A 5 7.08 5.60 -19.45
CA LEU A 5 6.23 4.48 -19.82
C LEU A 5 4.80 4.68 -19.30
N GLY A 6 4.63 5.06 -18.04
CA GLY A 6 3.30 5.38 -17.48
C GLY A 6 2.63 6.52 -18.25
N ARG A 7 3.37 7.61 -18.50
CA ARG A 7 2.86 8.75 -19.27
C ARG A 7 2.46 8.38 -20.70
N SER A 8 3.23 7.52 -21.37
CA SER A 8 2.89 7.03 -22.71
C SER A 8 1.59 6.19 -22.75
N ARG A 9 1.18 5.64 -21.60
CA ARG A 9 -0.08 4.90 -21.43
C ARG A 9 -1.24 5.81 -20.99
N GLY A 10 -1.01 7.12 -20.84
CA GLY A 10 -2.00 8.07 -20.33
C GLY A 10 -2.16 8.01 -18.80
N GLU A 11 -1.23 7.38 -18.09
CA GLU A 11 -1.24 7.35 -16.62
C GLU A 11 -0.70 8.67 -16.06
N ASN A 12 -1.31 9.15 -14.97
CA ASN A 12 -0.86 10.36 -14.30
C ASN A 12 0.32 10.07 -13.35
N VAL A 13 1.54 10.02 -13.91
CA VAL A 13 2.75 9.61 -13.18
C VAL A 13 3.72 10.78 -13.01
N PHE A 14 4.17 10.95 -11.77
CA PHE A 14 5.13 11.98 -11.36
C PHE A 14 6.39 11.34 -10.77
N LEU A 15 7.53 11.96 -11.07
CA LEU A 15 8.76 11.71 -10.32
C LEU A 15 8.84 12.77 -9.23
N GLY A 16 8.89 12.34 -7.97
CA GLY A 16 8.94 13.26 -6.84
C GLY A 16 9.37 12.58 -5.56
N ASN A 17 9.77 13.40 -4.58
CA ASN A 17 9.99 12.96 -3.21
C ASN A 17 8.74 13.29 -2.38
N VAL A 18 7.96 12.26 -2.05
CA VAL A 18 6.69 12.38 -1.31
C VAL A 18 6.83 13.03 0.08
N LEU A 19 8.06 13.16 0.62
CA LEU A 19 8.33 13.87 1.85
C LEU A 19 8.29 15.40 1.69
N GLN A 20 8.36 15.90 0.46
CA GLN A 20 8.21 17.32 0.13
C GLN A 20 6.74 17.66 -0.08
N SER A 21 6.25 18.71 0.56
CA SER A 21 4.84 19.13 0.49
C SER A 21 4.37 19.37 -0.95
N ASP A 22 5.19 20.01 -1.78
CA ASP A 22 4.91 20.26 -3.20
C ASP A 22 4.59 18.97 -3.97
N THR A 23 5.19 17.83 -3.60
CA THR A 23 4.88 16.54 -4.25
C THR A 23 3.48 16.06 -3.91
N LEU A 24 3.02 16.28 -2.66
CA LEU A 24 1.66 15.93 -2.23
C LEU A 24 0.61 16.87 -2.83
N GLU A 25 0.93 18.15 -2.95
CA GLU A 25 0.07 19.15 -3.62
C GLU A 25 -0.10 18.83 -5.10
N ASN A 26 0.99 18.52 -5.81
CA ASN A 26 0.94 18.10 -7.21
C ASN A 26 0.20 16.76 -7.41
N ALA A 27 0.13 15.93 -6.37
CA ALA A 27 -0.66 14.70 -6.35
C ALA A 27 -2.13 14.92 -5.95
N CYS A 28 -2.56 16.19 -5.79
CA CYS A 28 -3.91 16.59 -5.40
C CYS A 28 -4.40 15.91 -4.10
N LEU A 29 -3.52 15.79 -3.10
CA LEU A 29 -3.82 15.03 -1.88
C LEU A 29 -5.10 15.50 -1.16
N ASN A 30 -5.41 16.81 -1.20
CA ASN A 30 -6.63 17.37 -0.58
C ASN A 30 -7.93 16.95 -1.25
N ASP A 31 -7.88 16.61 -2.55
CA ASP A 31 -9.05 16.24 -3.34
C ASP A 31 -9.15 14.72 -3.55
N ALA A 32 -8.14 13.97 -3.10
CA ALA A 32 -8.07 12.53 -3.28
C ALA A 32 -9.04 11.80 -2.32
N ALA A 33 -9.68 10.74 -2.83
CA ALA A 33 -10.55 9.88 -2.01
C ALA A 33 -9.74 8.98 -1.06
N ALA A 34 -8.55 8.55 -1.51
CA ALA A 34 -7.66 7.69 -0.75
C ALA A 34 -6.20 7.80 -1.23
N VAL A 35 -5.28 7.41 -0.36
CA VAL A 35 -3.86 7.19 -0.68
C VAL A 35 -3.50 5.73 -0.46
N ILE A 36 -2.70 5.16 -1.35
CA ILE A 36 -2.14 3.82 -1.18
C ILE A 36 -0.62 3.91 -1.12
N ILE A 37 -0.03 3.44 -0.03
CA ILE A 37 1.43 3.39 0.17
C ILE A 37 1.90 1.95 -0.05
N THR A 38 2.69 1.73 -1.11
CA THR A 38 3.23 0.41 -1.47
C THR A 38 4.77 0.38 -1.49
N VAL A 39 5.41 1.26 -0.73
CA VAL A 39 6.88 1.35 -0.66
C VAL A 39 7.42 0.16 0.15
N SER A 40 8.41 -0.55 -0.38
CA SER A 40 8.93 -1.78 0.27
C SER A 40 9.78 -1.53 1.51
N ASN A 41 10.31 -0.32 1.70
CA ASN A 41 11.14 0.03 2.84
C ASN A 41 10.26 0.54 4.00
N GLU A 42 10.20 -0.21 5.09
CA GLU A 42 9.32 0.07 6.24
C GLU A 42 9.56 1.44 6.88
N GLN A 43 10.83 1.82 7.10
CA GLN A 43 11.17 3.14 7.67
C GLN A 43 10.66 4.28 6.77
N ARG A 44 10.70 4.11 5.45
CA ARG A 44 10.13 5.10 4.52
C ARG A 44 8.61 5.11 4.58
N VAL A 45 7.96 3.95 4.70
CA VAL A 45 6.50 3.87 4.84
C VAL A 45 6.03 4.66 6.06
N GLU A 46 6.67 4.48 7.22
CA GLU A 46 6.36 5.20 8.45
C GLU A 46 6.49 6.72 8.24
N LEU A 47 7.58 7.17 7.64
CA LEU A 47 7.82 8.60 7.41
C LEU A 47 6.80 9.21 6.43
N ILE A 48 6.39 8.47 5.40
CA ILE A 48 5.36 8.90 4.45
C ILE A 48 4.01 8.99 5.14
N ALA A 49 3.65 7.97 5.93
CA ALA A 49 2.39 7.93 6.65
C ALA A 49 2.29 9.09 7.65
N GLN A 50 3.36 9.37 8.39
CA GLN A 50 3.43 10.53 9.28
C GLN A 50 3.33 11.85 8.51
N LYS A 51 4.01 11.97 7.36
CA LYS A 51 3.92 13.18 6.54
C LYS A 51 2.48 13.42 6.03
N ILE A 52 1.75 12.38 5.64
CA ILE A 52 0.34 12.48 5.22
C ILE A 52 -0.54 12.89 6.40
N LYS A 53 -0.31 12.32 7.59
CA LYS A 53 -1.00 12.70 8.83
C LYS A 53 -0.76 14.18 9.16
N ASP A 54 0.49 14.63 9.12
CA ASP A 54 0.90 16.01 9.43
C ASP A 54 0.40 17.01 8.39
N TYR A 55 0.19 16.56 7.14
CA TYR A 55 -0.43 17.38 6.10
C TYR A 55 -1.87 17.77 6.47
N GLY A 56 -2.52 17.03 7.38
CA GLY A 56 -3.81 17.41 7.96
C GLY A 56 -5.02 17.11 7.07
N ALA A 57 -4.83 16.43 5.94
CA ALA A 57 -5.92 15.98 5.10
C ALA A 57 -6.65 14.79 5.78
N ASN A 58 -7.97 14.88 5.90
CA ASN A 58 -8.81 13.79 6.38
C ASN A 58 -9.01 12.74 5.28
N ILE A 59 -7.95 12.02 4.92
CA ILE A 59 -7.92 11.10 3.78
C ILE A 59 -7.74 9.65 4.22
N GLN A 60 -8.46 8.74 3.56
CA GLN A 60 -8.31 7.30 3.79
C GLN A 60 -6.94 6.84 3.27
N THR A 61 -6.07 6.38 4.16
CA THR A 61 -4.70 6.00 3.81
C THR A 61 -4.53 4.50 4.00
N ILE A 62 -4.31 3.77 2.92
CA ILE A 62 -4.09 2.33 2.91
C ILE A 62 -2.58 2.08 2.82
N ILE A 63 -2.05 1.31 3.76
CA ILE A 63 -0.63 1.02 3.86
C ILE A 63 -0.42 -0.46 3.66
N LYS A 64 0.37 -0.83 2.64
CA LYS A 64 0.90 -2.18 2.51
C LYS A 64 2.07 -2.34 3.48
N ALA A 65 1.91 -3.25 4.44
CA ALA A 65 2.97 -3.62 5.39
C ALA A 65 3.53 -5.00 5.07
N ASN A 66 4.83 -5.13 5.29
CA ASN A 66 5.54 -6.39 5.25
C ASN A 66 5.92 -6.78 6.70
N GLY A 67 6.06 -8.07 6.95
CA GLY A 67 6.49 -8.63 8.24
C GLY A 67 5.59 -8.30 9.42
N GLU A 68 6.16 -8.34 10.62
CA GLU A 68 5.51 -7.91 11.87
C GLU A 68 5.53 -6.38 12.04
N GLY A 69 5.48 -5.62 10.93
CA GLY A 69 5.67 -4.17 10.87
C GLY A 69 5.17 -3.44 12.10
N ASN A 70 5.98 -2.51 12.60
CA ASN A 70 5.94 -1.98 13.97
C ASN A 70 4.56 -1.44 14.36
N LYS A 71 3.69 -2.32 14.89
CA LYS A 71 2.26 -2.05 15.09
C LYS A 71 2.01 -0.87 16.02
N ASP A 72 2.95 -0.62 16.92
CA ASP A 72 2.88 0.47 17.90
C ASP A 72 2.93 1.84 17.20
N ILE A 73 3.77 2.00 16.17
CA ILE A 73 3.90 3.26 15.41
C ILE A 73 2.64 3.52 14.58
N PHE A 74 2.08 2.48 13.96
CA PHE A 74 0.85 2.62 13.16
C PHE A 74 -0.40 2.85 14.03
N GLY A 75 -0.38 2.42 15.29
CA GLY A 75 -1.46 2.66 16.25
C GLY A 75 -1.71 4.15 16.53
N GLU A 76 -0.68 4.99 16.38
CA GLU A 76 -0.78 6.43 16.62
C GLU A 76 -1.31 7.22 15.43
N LEU A 77 -1.41 6.65 14.23
CA LEU A 77 -1.75 7.39 13.01
C LEU A 77 -3.22 7.82 12.93
N GLY A 78 -4.11 7.11 13.62
CA GLY A 78 -5.55 7.41 13.68
C GLY A 78 -6.41 6.52 12.76
N ALA A 79 -7.73 6.67 12.88
CA ALA A 79 -8.70 5.72 12.32
C ALA A 79 -8.79 5.67 10.78
N ASN A 80 -8.28 6.69 10.08
CA ASN A 80 -8.27 6.71 8.62
C ASN A 80 -7.08 5.96 8.00
N PHE A 81 -6.18 5.42 8.84
CA PHE A 81 -5.03 4.66 8.39
C PHE A 81 -5.30 3.16 8.51
N HIS A 82 -5.23 2.48 7.38
CA HIS A 82 -5.55 1.05 7.24
C HIS A 82 -4.28 0.29 6.93
N LEU A 83 -3.80 -0.51 7.88
CA LEU A 83 -2.64 -1.36 7.70
C LEU A 83 -3.05 -2.72 7.11
N ILE A 84 -2.51 -3.05 5.94
CA ILE A 84 -2.73 -4.33 5.26
C ILE A 84 -1.43 -5.12 5.26
N SER A 85 -1.40 -6.25 5.97
CA SER A 85 -0.26 -7.19 5.90
C SER A 85 -0.30 -7.97 4.60
N GLU A 86 0.76 -7.83 3.80
CA GLU A 86 0.93 -8.54 2.53
C GLU A 86 0.94 -10.06 2.76
N GLU A 87 1.65 -10.54 3.78
CA GLU A 87 1.77 -11.95 4.11
C GLU A 87 0.42 -12.54 4.51
N ARG A 88 -0.37 -11.82 5.31
CA ARG A 88 -1.68 -12.30 5.75
C ARG A 88 -2.66 -12.39 4.60
N VAL A 89 -2.67 -11.38 3.72
CA VAL A 89 -3.51 -11.40 2.51
C VAL A 89 -3.08 -12.53 1.59
N MET A 90 -1.77 -12.67 1.36
CA MET A 90 -1.21 -13.73 0.50
C MET A 90 -1.52 -15.12 1.04
N ALA A 91 -1.27 -15.38 2.33
CA ALA A 91 -1.55 -16.67 2.95
C ALA A 91 -3.04 -17.04 2.86
N LYS A 92 -3.93 -16.08 3.10
CA LYS A 92 -5.37 -16.30 2.96
C LYS A 92 -5.74 -16.69 1.53
N THR A 93 -5.21 -15.97 0.53
CA THR A 93 -5.46 -16.27 -0.88
C THR A 93 -4.93 -17.65 -1.26
N LEU A 94 -3.70 -17.99 -0.87
CA LEU A 94 -3.09 -19.30 -1.15
C LEU A 94 -3.90 -20.45 -0.55
N VAL A 95 -4.34 -20.33 0.71
CA VAL A 95 -5.18 -21.34 1.36
C VAL A 95 -6.54 -21.43 0.68
N HIS A 96 -7.13 -20.30 0.30
CA HIS A 96 -8.42 -20.29 -0.40
C HIS A 96 -8.36 -21.08 -1.72
N GLU A 97 -7.32 -20.83 -2.53
CA GLU A 97 -7.11 -21.56 -3.79
C GLU A 97 -6.85 -23.05 -3.54
N ALA A 98 -6.02 -23.40 -2.55
CA ALA A 98 -5.74 -24.79 -2.20
C ALA A 98 -7.00 -25.58 -1.79
N LEU A 99 -7.96 -24.92 -1.12
CA LEU A 99 -9.23 -25.54 -0.73
C LEU A 99 -10.17 -25.80 -1.93
N GLN A 100 -9.97 -25.12 -3.07
CA GLN A 100 -10.73 -25.40 -4.30
C GLN A 100 -10.15 -26.59 -5.08
N CYS A 101 -8.93 -27.02 -4.77
CA CYS A 101 -8.33 -28.20 -5.38
C CYS A 101 -9.07 -29.47 -4.96
N LYS A 102 -9.39 -30.33 -5.91
CA LYS A 102 -9.91 -31.68 -5.64
C LYS A 102 -8.74 -32.64 -5.55
N ILE A 103 -8.75 -33.52 -4.55
CA ILE A 103 -7.83 -34.65 -4.50
C ILE A 103 -8.32 -35.64 -5.55
N ASP A 104 -7.60 -35.74 -6.67
CA ASP A 104 -7.88 -36.74 -7.69
C ASP A 104 -7.16 -38.03 -7.32
N HIS A 105 -7.91 -39.03 -6.86
CA HIS A 105 -7.40 -40.38 -6.61
C HIS A 105 -7.39 -41.19 -7.91
N ASP A 106 -6.56 -40.80 -8.87
CA ASP A 106 -6.26 -41.65 -10.04
C ASP A 106 -4.74 -41.82 -10.23
N VAL A 107 -4.01 -41.91 -9.11
CA VAL A 107 -2.72 -42.61 -9.10
C VAL A 107 -3.03 -44.11 -9.02
N ARG A 108 -3.38 -44.69 -10.17
CA ARG A 108 -3.60 -46.13 -10.29
C ARG A 108 -2.32 -46.89 -9.98
N ALA A 109 -2.52 -47.88 -9.12
CA ALA A 109 -1.85 -49.17 -8.97
C ALA A 109 -1.00 -49.64 -10.16
#